data_AF-A0A960LQU4-F1
#
_entry.id   AF-A0A960LQU4-F1
#
_cell.length_a   1.000
_cell.length_b   1.000
_cell.length_c   1.000
_cell.angle_alpha   90.00
_cell.angle_beta   90.00
_cell.angle_gamma   90.00
#
_symmetry.space_group_name_H-M   'P 1'
#
loop_
_entity.id
_entity.type
_entity.pdbx_description
1 polymer ?
#
loop_
_entity_poly.entity_id
_entity_poly.type
_entity_poly.pdbx_seq_one_letter_code
_entity_poly.pdbx_strand_id
1 'polypeptide(L)' 'MTGNPNHPKREMPLERTRNIGIAAHIDAGKTTLTERVLFYTGMIHKIGEVHDGGATTDWMEQERE' A
#
# COMPACT_ATOMS: atom_id res chain seq x y z
N MET A 1 17.53 -17.53 20.02
CA MET A 1 16.23 -16.86 20.16
C MET A 1 15.55 -16.80 18.81
N THR A 2 14.72 -17.77 18.46
CA THR A 2 13.82 -17.67 17.30
C THR A 2 12.52 -18.38 17.69
N GLY A 3 11.58 -17.62 18.24
CA GLY A 3 10.22 -18.12 18.45
C GLY A 3 9.58 -18.47 17.11
N ASN A 4 8.66 -19.44 17.10
CA ASN A 4 7.93 -19.81 15.89
C ASN A 4 7.33 -18.55 15.24
N PRO A 5 7.70 -18.20 13.99
CA PRO A 5 7.22 -16.99 13.33
C PRO A 5 5.69 -16.94 13.16
N ASN A 6 5.02 -18.09 13.21
CA ASN A 6 3.57 -18.25 13.11
C ASN A 6 2.90 -18.54 14.46
N HIS A 7 3.50 -18.05 15.56
CA HIS A 7 2.94 -18.25 16.90
C HIS A 7 1.51 -17.68 17.01
N PRO A 8 0.54 -18.40 17.59
CA PRO A 8 -0.88 -17.97 17.65
C PRO A 8 -1.13 -16.70 18.49
N LYS A 9 -0.12 -16.22 19.24
CA LYS A 9 -0.15 -14.93 19.96
C LYS A 9 0.28 -13.73 19.11
N ARG A 10 0.67 -13.91 17.84
CA ARG A 10 0.89 -12.79 16.92
C ARG A 10 -0.45 -12.31 16.38
N GLU A 11 -0.67 -11.00 16.40
CA GLU A 11 -1.84 -10.38 15.75
C GLU A 11 -1.90 -10.69 14.26
N MET A 12 -0.74 -10.72 13.59
CA MET A 12 -0.61 -11.09 12.17
C MET A 12 0.45 -12.19 11.99
N PRO A 13 0.07 -13.44 11.65
CA PRO A 13 1.02 -14.51 11.39
C PRO A 13 1.77 -14.30 10.06
N LEU A 14 3.05 -14.70 9.99
CA LEU A 14 3.86 -14.48 8.78
C LEU A 14 3.29 -15.19 7.54
N GLU A 15 2.62 -16.32 7.72
CA GLU A 15 1.85 -17.02 6.68
C GLU A 15 0.92 -16.09 5.89
N ARG A 16 0.31 -15.12 6.57
CA ARG A 16 -0.70 -14.20 6.03
C ARG A 16 -0.16 -12.82 5.70
N THR A 17 1.10 -12.52 6.05
CA THR A 17 1.76 -11.26 5.70
C THR A 17 2.27 -11.30 4.26
N ARG A 18 2.06 -10.22 3.51
CA ARG A 18 2.61 -10.03 2.16
C ARG A 18 3.32 -8.69 2.09
N ASN A 19 4.65 -8.74 1.93
CA ASN A 19 5.46 -7.54 1.68
C ASN A 19 5.59 -7.38 0.17
N ILE A 20 5.07 -6.29 -0.38
CA ILE A 20 5.09 -6.01 -1.82
C ILE A 20 5.65 -4.61 -2.07
N GLY A 21 6.34 -4.45 -3.20
CA GLY A 21 6.79 -3.16 -3.73
C GLY A 21 6.31 -3.01 -5.16
N ILE A 22 5.84 -1.81 -5.51
CA ILE A 22 5.37 -1.48 -6.86
C ILE A 22 6.41 -0.58 -7.51
N ALA A 23 7.10 -1.10 -8.52
CA ALA A 23 8.04 -0.35 -9.34
C ALA A 23 7.52 -0.29 -10.77
N ALA A 24 7.58 0.88 -11.39
CA ALA A 24 7.10 1.09 -12.75
C ALA A 24 7.91 2.20 -13.43
N HIS A 25 7.84 2.26 -14.75
CA HIS A 25 8.39 3.39 -15.52
C HIS A 25 7.67 4.70 -15.16
N ILE A 26 8.26 5.84 -15.52
CA ILE A 26 7.64 7.17 -15.31
C ILE A 26 6.27 7.17 -16.01
N ASP A 27 5.26 7.72 -15.33
CA ASP A 27 3.86 7.80 -15.77
C ASP A 27 3.12 6.47 -16.03
N ALA A 28 3.65 5.33 -15.56
CA ALA A 28 2.99 4.03 -15.70
C ALA A 28 1.85 3.78 -14.69
N GLY A 29 1.52 4.75 -13.83
CA GLY A 29 0.40 4.65 -12.89
C GLY A 29 0.68 3.87 -11.60
N LYS A 30 1.92 3.86 -11.10
CA LYS A 30 2.30 3.19 -9.83
C LYS A 30 1.41 3.60 -8.66
N THR A 31 1.15 4.90 -8.54
CA THR A 31 0.38 5.49 -7.44
C THR A 31 -1.11 5.12 -7.55
N THR A 32 -1.67 5.15 -8.77
CA THR A 32 -3.06 4.73 -9.02
C THR A 32 -3.29 3.26 -8.67
N LEU A 33 -2.31 2.39 -8.93
CA LEU A 33 -2.39 0.98 -8.53
C LEU A 33 -2.35 0.84 -7.00
N THR A 34 -1.47 1.58 -6.31
CA THR A 34 -1.38 1.57 -4.84
C THR A 34 -2.70 1.99 -4.19
N GLU A 35 -3.34 3.07 -4.65
CA GLU A 35 -4.64 3.52 -4.13
C GLU A 35 -5.73 2.44 -4.27
N ARG A 36 -5.74 1.71 -5.39
CA ARG A 36 -6.67 0.58 -5.58
C ARG A 36 -6.39 -0.57 -4.62
N VAL A 37 -5.13 -0.93 -4.38
CA VAL A 37 -4.76 -1.95 -3.40
C VAL A 37 -5.24 -1.55 -2.00
N LEU A 38 -5.05 -0.29 -1.61
CA LEU A 38 -5.51 0.22 -0.32
C LEU A 38 -7.04 0.21 -0.21
N PHE A 39 -7.75 0.60 -1.27
CA PHE A 39 -9.22 0.58 -1.29
C PHE A 39 -9.77 -0.84 -1.19
N TYR A 40 -9.26 -1.78 -1.98
CA TYR A 40 -9.75 -3.16 -1.97
C TYR A 40 -9.40 -3.93 -0.70
N THR A 41 -8.33 -3.53 0.01
CA THR A 41 -8.00 -4.07 1.33
C THR A 41 -8.81 -3.42 2.46
N GLY A 42 -9.61 -2.39 2.16
CA GLY A 42 -10.40 -1.65 3.14
C GLY A 42 -9.58 -0.70 4.03
N MET A 43 -8.31 -0.44 3.67
CA MET A 43 -7.45 0.53 4.38
C MET A 43 -7.94 1.97 4.17
N ILE A 44 -8.56 2.26 3.02
CA ILE A 44 -9.16 3.55 2.69
C ILE A 44 -10.60 3.35 2.18
N HIS A 45 -11.48 4.31 2.47
CA HIS A 45 -12.90 4.24 2.10
C HIS A 45 -13.26 5.04 0.84
N LYS A 46 -12.29 5.74 0.25
CA LYS A 46 -12.44 6.51 -0.98
C LYS A 46 -11.16 6.37 -1.80
N ILE A 47 -11.30 6.16 -3.10
CA ILE A 47 -10.16 6.17 -4.03
C ILE A 47 -9.83 7.63 -4.34
N GLY A 48 -8.63 8.08 -3.98
CA GLY A 48 -8.11 9.36 -4.46
C GLY A 48 -7.63 9.22 -5.90
N GLU A 49 -7.98 10.15 -6.77
CA GLU A 49 -7.30 10.26 -8.07
C GLU A 49 -6.04 11.11 -7.89
N VAL A 50 -4.90 10.57 -8.34
CA VAL A 50 -3.60 11.26 -8.32
C VAL A 50 -3.66 12.60 -9.07
N HIS A 51 -4.47 12.68 -10.13
CA HIS A 51 -4.62 13.89 -10.93
C HIS A 51 -5.25 15.07 -10.18
N ASP A 52 -5.94 14.80 -9.06
CA ASP A 52 -6.55 15.82 -8.20
C ASP A 52 -5.70 16.12 -6.95
N GLY A 53 -4.48 15.58 -6.83
CA GLY A 53 -3.61 15.72 -5.65
C GLY A 53 -4.19 15.11 -4.38
N GLY A 54 -5.15 14.19 -4.53
CA GLY A 54 -5.96 13.61 -3.46
C GLY A 54 -5.61 12.16 -3.13
N ALA A 55 -4.52 11.60 -3.66
CA ALA A 55 -4.11 10.26 -3.28
C ALA A 55 -3.68 10.26 -1.81
N THR A 56 -4.11 9.23 -1.08
CA THR A 56 -3.89 9.13 0.37
C THR A 56 -2.41 8.93 0.68
N THR A 57 -1.64 8.42 -0.29
CA THR A 57 -0.20 8.18 -0.17
C THR A 57 0.68 9.40 -0.44
N ASP A 58 0.14 10.49 -1.00
CA ASP A 58 0.94 11.65 -1.41
C ASP A 58 1.36 12.48 -0.20
N TRP A 59 2.44 12.07 0.47
CA TRP A 59 3.06 12.80 1.59
C TRP A 59 4.23 13.68 1.13
N MET A 60 4.88 13.34 0.01
CA MET A 60 5.99 14.12 -0.55
C MET A 60 5.50 15.03 -1.68
N GLU A 61 6.01 16.27 -1.72
CA GLU A 61 5.62 17.27 -2.72
C GLU A 61 5.92 16.82 -4.17
N GLN A 62 6.97 15.99 -4.37
CA GLN A 62 7.29 15.35 -5.65
C GLN A 62 6.30 14.28 -6.11
N GLU A 63 5.40 13.82 -5.25
CA GLU A 63 4.33 12.88 -5.64
C GLU A 63 3.06 13.60 -6.11
N ARG A 64 2.97 14.92 -5.89
CA ARG A 64 1.85 15.80 -6.27
C ARG A 64 2.10 16.59 -7.57
N GLU A 65 2.86 16.02 -8.51
CA GLU A 65 3.20 16.66 -9.79
C GLU A 65 2.01 16.79 -10.74
#